data_AF-A0A1V5NN68-F1
#
_entry.id   AF-A0A1V5NN68-F1
#
_cell.length_a   1.000
_cell.length_b   1.000
_cell.length_c   1.000
_cell.angle_alpha   90.00
_cell.angle_beta   90.00
_cell.angle_gamma   90.00
#
_symmetry.space_group_name_H-M   'P 1'
#
loop_
_entity.id
_entity.type
_entity.pdbx_description
1 polymer ?
#
loop_
_entity_poly.entity_id
_entity_poly.type
_entity_poly.pdbx_seq_one_letter_code
_entity_poly.pdbx_strand_id
1 'polypeptide(L)'
;MNLPSICDVIRLRESLEKFVRKAGAVIRSEQKKSRVFLSIMFLTTVIVCASLLGACNSKPNQDVVYENDKYGFSLNLPGDFAQKVDIKEDGSLIYFVDKEVQAKHPEQVFGVVGRIETYDKKEFSRENLKELEDMYSLRYLGESGSYHFGWAHATDVQVPADASEKTIQDFRALEKEFDAVIGSFKIKEAGNGEAASAAGQQNLQNETDEYSLMADKRPITLKKAGMKKQN
;
A
#
# COMPACT_ATOMS: atom_id res chain seq x y z
N MET A 1 38.75 -81.97 -7.06
CA MET A 1 38.69 -80.49 -7.09
C MET A 1 39.92 -80.00 -7.85
N ASN A 2 39.73 -79.51 -9.07
CA ASN A 2 40.83 -79.09 -9.94
C ASN A 2 41.19 -77.64 -9.63
N LEU A 3 42.42 -77.43 -9.14
CA LEU A 3 42.98 -76.11 -8.95
C LEU A 3 43.23 -75.45 -10.33
N PRO A 4 42.87 -74.18 -10.51
CA PRO A 4 43.13 -73.45 -11.76
C PRO A 4 44.64 -73.35 -12.00
N SER A 5 45.03 -73.53 -13.27
CA SER A 5 46.42 -73.49 -13.70
C SER A 5 47.01 -72.10 -13.51
N ILE A 6 48.29 -72.03 -13.13
CA ILE A 6 49.07 -70.78 -12.95
C ILE A 6 48.98 -69.88 -14.20
N CYS A 7 48.78 -70.46 -15.39
CA CYS A 7 48.58 -69.70 -16.63
C CYS A 7 47.31 -68.84 -16.65
N ASP A 8 46.23 -69.25 -15.99
CA ASP A 8 44.97 -68.51 -15.97
C ASP A 8 45.03 -67.28 -15.08
N VAL A 9 45.80 -67.36 -13.99
CA VAL A 9 46.04 -66.24 -13.05
C VAL A 9 46.91 -65.16 -13.70
N ILE A 10 47.91 -65.56 -14.51
CA ILE A 10 48.78 -64.61 -15.23
C ILE A 10 47.99 -63.83 -16.28
N ARG A 11 47.11 -64.51 -17.04
CA ARG A 11 46.29 -63.86 -18.08
C ARG A 11 45.28 -62.85 -17.52
N LEU A 12 44.72 -63.12 -16.34
CA LEU A 12 43.84 -62.18 -15.63
C LEU A 12 44.58 -60.94 -15.13
N ARG A 13 45.82 -61.09 -14.64
CA ARG A 13 46.63 -59.98 -14.15
C ARG A 13 47.02 -58.99 -15.25
N GLU A 14 47.42 -59.48 -16.43
CA GLU A 14 47.76 -58.60 -17.55
C GLU A 14 46.56 -57.83 -18.11
N SER A 15 45.38 -58.46 -18.10
CA SER A 15 44.14 -57.81 -18.55
C SER A 15 43.70 -56.70 -17.58
N LEU A 16 43.88 -56.92 -16.27
CA LEU A 16 43.57 -55.92 -15.25
C LEU A 16 44.55 -54.73 -15.31
N GLU A 17 45.84 -54.97 -15.51
CA GLU A 17 46.83 -53.88 -15.65
C GLU A 17 46.58 -53.02 -16.89
N LYS A 18 46.22 -53.62 -18.03
CA LYS A 18 45.85 -52.86 -19.24
C LYS A 18 44.59 -52.02 -19.01
N PHE A 19 43.62 -52.51 -18.25
CA PHE A 19 42.40 -51.77 -17.92
C PHE A 19 42.70 -50.60 -16.97
N VAL A 20 43.49 -50.81 -15.92
CA VAL A 20 43.88 -49.76 -14.96
C VAL A 20 44.72 -48.66 -15.63
N ARG A 21 45.67 -49.01 -16.51
CA ARG A 21 46.45 -48.01 -17.27
C ARG A 21 45.57 -47.20 -18.22
N LYS A 22 44.56 -47.81 -18.84
CA LYS A 22 43.62 -47.11 -19.74
C LYS A 22 42.65 -46.21 -18.98
N ALA A 23 42.23 -46.59 -17.78
CA ALA A 23 41.37 -45.77 -16.92
C ALA A 23 42.12 -44.57 -16.28
N GLY A 24 43.41 -44.73 -15.94
CA GLY A 24 44.22 -43.66 -15.33
C GLY A 24 44.60 -42.51 -16.27
N ALA A 25 44.62 -42.74 -17.59
CA ALA A 25 44.99 -41.73 -18.58
C ALA A 25 43.84 -40.79 -18.98
N VAL A 26 42.58 -41.17 -18.75
CA VAL A 26 41.39 -40.37 -19.12
C VAL A 26 41.03 -39.33 -18.04
N ILE A 27 41.45 -39.53 -16.79
CA ILE A 27 41.00 -38.68 -15.65
C ILE A 27 41.94 -37.47 -15.40
N ARG A 28 43.07 -37.36 -16.12
CA ARG A 28 44.12 -36.37 -15.77
C ARG A 28 44.27 -35.15 -16.69
N SER A 29 43.39 -34.93 -17.68
CA SER A 29 43.48 -33.76 -18.59
C SER A 29 42.41 -32.67 -18.43
N GLU A 30 41.37 -32.85 -17.61
CA GLU A 30 40.21 -31.92 -17.57
C GLU A 30 40.11 -31.05 -16.29
N GLN A 31 41.02 -31.16 -15.31
CA GLN A 31 40.85 -30.47 -14.01
C GLN A 31 41.48 -29.07 -13.88
N LYS A 32 42.27 -28.59 -14.85
CA LYS A 32 42.93 -27.27 -14.73
C LYS A 32 42.15 -26.10 -15.34
N LYS A 33 41.23 -26.34 -16.26
CA LYS A 33 40.42 -25.27 -16.89
C LYS A 33 39.18 -24.91 -16.05
N SER A 34 38.57 -25.90 -15.39
CA SER A 34 37.33 -25.73 -14.63
C SER A 34 37.42 -24.73 -13.46
N ARG A 35 38.56 -24.69 -12.73
CA ARG A 35 38.74 -23.75 -11.60
C ARG A 35 38.80 -22.27 -12.00
N VAL A 36 39.36 -21.96 -13.18
CA VAL A 36 39.46 -20.57 -13.68
C VAL A 36 38.09 -20.11 -14.20
N PHE A 37 37.37 -20.96 -14.92
CA PHE A 37 36.02 -20.63 -15.41
C PHE A 37 34.99 -20.46 -14.27
N LEU A 38 35.08 -21.27 -13.20
CA LEU A 38 34.22 -21.11 -12.04
C LEU A 38 34.45 -19.76 -11.33
N SER A 39 35.70 -19.33 -11.21
CA SER A 39 36.05 -18.06 -10.58
C SER A 39 35.58 -16.84 -11.37
N ILE A 40 35.63 -16.89 -12.71
CA ILE A 40 35.17 -15.81 -13.58
C ILE A 40 33.64 -15.70 -13.54
N MET A 41 32.92 -16.83 -13.54
CA MET A 41 31.46 -16.84 -13.39
C MET A 41 31.01 -16.19 -12.07
N PHE A 42 31.64 -16.52 -10.94
CA PHE A 42 31.30 -15.91 -9.65
C PHE A 42 31.57 -14.39 -9.63
N LEU A 43 32.67 -13.93 -10.23
CA LEU A 43 32.99 -12.50 -10.29
C LEU A 43 31.99 -11.72 -11.14
N THR A 44 31.55 -12.29 -12.28
CA THR A 44 30.52 -11.66 -13.12
C THR A 44 29.17 -11.57 -12.42
N THR A 45 28.78 -12.59 -11.63
CA THR A 45 27.52 -12.56 -10.87
C THR A 45 27.54 -11.49 -9.78
N VAL A 46 28.66 -11.31 -9.08
CA VAL A 46 28.81 -10.26 -8.05
C VAL A 46 28.75 -8.87 -8.67
N ILE A 47 29.35 -8.65 -9.85
CA ILE A 47 29.30 -7.36 -10.55
C ILE A 47 27.88 -7.06 -11.05
N VAL A 48 27.17 -8.05 -11.61
CA VAL A 48 25.76 -7.89 -12.01
C VAL A 48 24.87 -7.57 -10.80
N CYS A 49 25.06 -8.27 -9.68
CA CYS A 49 24.35 -7.97 -8.43
C CYS A 49 24.69 -6.58 -7.88
N ALA A 50 25.95 -6.13 -7.95
CA ALA A 50 26.35 -4.78 -7.53
C ALA A 50 25.74 -3.68 -8.42
N SER A 51 25.63 -3.91 -9.73
CA SER A 51 24.94 -2.98 -10.64
C SER A 51 23.41 -2.96 -10.46
N LEU A 52 22.80 -4.06 -10.02
CA LEU A 52 21.38 -4.08 -9.64
C LEU A 52 21.11 -3.36 -8.32
N LEU A 53 22.06 -3.39 -7.37
CA LEU A 53 21.96 -2.65 -6.10
C LEU A 53 22.34 -1.17 -6.23
N GLY A 54 23.11 -0.80 -7.26
CA GLY A 54 23.46 0.60 -7.57
C GLY A 54 22.31 1.44 -8.16
N ALA A 55 21.17 0.82 -8.48
CA ALA A 55 19.97 1.49 -8.97
C ALA A 55 19.01 1.96 -7.86
N CYS A 56 19.39 1.85 -6.58
CA CYS A 56 18.77 2.60 -5.49
C CYS A 56 19.21 4.09 -5.54
N ASN A 57 19.11 4.71 -6.71
CA ASN A 57 19.19 6.16 -6.83
C ASN A 57 17.95 6.72 -6.14
N SER A 58 18.15 7.31 -4.97
CA SER A 58 17.19 8.20 -4.31
C SER A 58 16.68 9.20 -5.34
N LYS A 59 15.49 8.94 -5.90
CA LYS A 59 14.79 9.96 -6.68
C LYS A 59 14.65 11.17 -5.75
N PRO A 60 14.92 12.40 -6.22
CA PRO A 60 14.57 13.58 -5.44
C PRO A 60 13.09 13.47 -5.03
N ASN A 61 12.74 13.97 -3.84
CA ASN A 61 11.38 14.03 -3.30
C ASN A 61 10.50 14.94 -4.16
N GLN A 62 10.25 14.51 -5.39
CA GLN A 62 9.40 15.17 -6.35
C GLN A 62 7.98 14.74 -6.08
N ASP A 63 7.08 15.71 -6.16
CA ASP A 63 5.66 15.47 -6.10
C ASP A 63 5.24 14.54 -7.24
N VAL A 64 4.36 13.61 -6.93
CA VAL A 64 3.88 12.57 -7.84
C VAL A 64 2.38 12.74 -8.01
N VAL A 65 1.88 12.62 -9.23
CA VAL A 65 0.44 12.56 -9.48
C VAL A 65 0.01 11.10 -9.41
N TYR A 66 -0.91 10.79 -8.50
CA TYR A 66 -1.63 9.53 -8.50
C TYR A 66 -2.88 9.68 -9.36
N GLU A 67 -3.10 8.73 -10.27
CA GLU A 67 -4.26 8.68 -11.13
C GLU A 67 -5.01 7.37 -10.89
N ASN A 68 -6.32 7.48 -10.65
CA ASN A 68 -7.21 6.33 -10.61
C ASN A 68 -8.06 6.35 -11.88
N ASP A 69 -7.64 5.60 -12.90
CA ASP A 69 -8.35 5.54 -14.19
C ASP A 69 -9.68 4.79 -14.09
N LYS A 70 -9.84 3.90 -13.11
CA LYS A 70 -11.07 3.13 -12.90
C LYS A 70 -12.24 4.04 -12.53
N TYR A 71 -11.99 5.02 -11.66
CA TYR A 71 -13.02 5.94 -11.16
C TYR A 71 -12.88 7.37 -11.70
N GLY A 72 -11.83 7.65 -12.47
CA GLY A 72 -11.63 8.91 -13.16
C GLY A 72 -11.30 10.07 -12.23
N PHE A 73 -10.33 9.89 -11.32
CA PHE A 73 -9.83 10.99 -10.49
C PHE A 73 -8.30 10.98 -10.37
N SER A 74 -7.76 12.07 -9.85
CA SER A 74 -6.32 12.23 -9.58
C SER A 74 -6.06 12.95 -8.26
N LEU A 75 -4.87 12.74 -7.70
CA LEU A 75 -4.34 13.41 -6.51
C LEU A 75 -2.90 13.84 -6.77
N ASN A 76 -2.52 14.98 -6.21
CA ASN A 76 -1.12 15.37 -6.07
C ASN A 76 -0.60 14.83 -4.73
N LEU A 77 0.41 13.96 -4.80
CA LEU A 77 1.10 13.41 -3.64
C LEU A 77 2.42 14.15 -3.45
N PRO A 78 2.60 14.87 -2.33
CA PRO A 78 3.90 15.40 -1.98
C PRO A 78 4.95 14.28 -1.96
N GLY A 79 6.16 14.56 -2.46
CA GLY A 79 7.21 13.53 -2.58
C GLY A 79 7.50 12.79 -1.27
N ASP A 80 7.56 13.53 -0.16
CA ASP A 80 7.77 12.99 1.19
C ASP A 80 6.63 12.05 1.63
N PHE A 81 5.38 12.42 1.32
CA PHE A 81 4.21 11.62 1.63
C PHE A 81 4.20 10.33 0.83
N ALA A 82 4.39 10.43 -0.49
CA ALA A 82 4.40 9.28 -1.42
C ALA A 82 5.46 8.22 -1.07
N GLN A 83 6.58 8.64 -0.48
CA GLN A 83 7.61 7.70 -0.04
C GLN A 83 7.21 6.92 1.22
N LYS A 84 6.42 7.52 2.10
CA LYS A 84 6.00 6.92 3.38
C LYS A 84 4.76 6.05 3.27
N VAL A 85 3.91 6.25 2.26
CA VAL A 85 2.68 5.49 2.10
C VAL A 85 2.71 4.48 0.94
N ASP A 86 2.01 3.38 1.11
CA ASP A 86 1.51 2.52 0.03
C ASP A 86 0.05 2.86 -0.26
N ILE A 87 -0.32 2.89 -1.53
CA ILE A 87 -1.71 3.03 -1.96
C ILE A 87 -2.24 1.65 -2.32
N LYS A 88 -3.31 1.22 -1.64
CA LYS A 88 -3.96 -0.08 -1.85
C LYS A 88 -5.39 0.13 -2.31
N GLU A 89 -5.77 -0.54 -3.40
CA GLU A 89 -7.14 -0.50 -3.92
C GLU A 89 -7.84 -1.82 -3.62
N ASP A 90 -8.98 -1.76 -2.93
CA ASP A 90 -9.84 -2.90 -2.67
C ASP A 90 -11.30 -2.54 -3.01
N GLY A 91 -11.80 -3.09 -4.11
CA GLY A 91 -13.12 -2.77 -4.62
C GLY A 91 -13.28 -1.28 -4.90
N SER A 92 -14.12 -0.62 -4.11
CA SER A 92 -14.44 0.81 -4.15
C SER A 92 -13.66 1.68 -3.17
N LEU A 93 -12.73 1.08 -2.42
CA LEU A 93 -11.95 1.71 -1.37
C LEU A 93 -10.49 1.86 -1.82
N ILE A 94 -9.95 3.06 -1.64
CA ILE A 94 -8.55 3.39 -1.93
C ILE A 94 -7.91 3.80 -0.61
N TYR A 95 -7.04 2.96 -0.07
CA TYR A 95 -6.38 3.15 1.22
C TYR A 95 -4.98 3.73 1.05
N PHE A 96 -4.61 4.65 1.94
CA PHE A 96 -3.26 5.19 2.08
C PHE A 96 -2.67 4.62 3.36
N VAL A 97 -1.63 3.79 3.24
CA VAL A 97 -1.11 2.98 4.34
C VAL A 97 0.34 3.33 4.64
N ASP A 98 0.65 3.72 5.87
CA ASP A 98 2.00 3.94 6.37
C ASP A 98 2.85 2.66 6.28
N LYS A 99 3.90 2.71 5.47
CA LYS A 99 4.83 1.60 5.23
C LYS A 99 5.57 1.18 6.49
N GLU A 100 5.97 2.11 7.35
CA GLU A 100 6.73 1.78 8.56
C GLU A 100 5.85 1.02 9.55
N VAL A 101 4.62 1.50 9.76
CA VAL A 101 3.67 0.84 10.66
C VAL A 101 3.27 -0.54 10.11
N GLN A 102 2.93 -0.61 8.81
CA GLN A 102 2.54 -1.85 8.16
C GLN A 102 3.68 -2.90 8.15
N ALA A 103 4.93 -2.49 8.00
CA ALA A 103 6.08 -3.39 7.97
C ALA A 103 6.34 -4.10 9.31
N LYS A 104 5.94 -3.49 10.43
CA LYS A 104 6.10 -4.10 11.76
C LYS A 104 5.07 -5.20 12.04
N HIS A 105 3.91 -5.14 11.37
CA HIS A 105 2.79 -6.07 11.54
C HIS A 105 2.20 -6.45 10.18
N PRO A 106 2.93 -7.18 9.33
CA PRO A 106 2.48 -7.54 7.98
C PRO A 106 1.22 -8.43 7.97
N GLU A 107 0.94 -9.12 9.07
CA GLU A 107 -0.22 -10.01 9.24
C GLU A 107 -1.54 -9.28 9.52
N GLN A 108 -1.48 -8.00 9.90
CA GLN A 108 -2.63 -7.16 10.20
C GLN A 108 -2.60 -5.90 9.33
N VAL A 109 -3.77 -5.38 8.96
CA VAL A 109 -3.85 -4.10 8.25
C VAL A 109 -3.77 -2.98 9.27
N PHE A 110 -2.55 -2.56 9.57
CA PHE A 110 -2.25 -1.37 10.36
C PHE A 110 -1.69 -0.25 9.48
N GLY A 111 -1.66 0.95 10.04
CA GLY A 111 -1.09 2.12 9.40
C GLY A 111 -2.01 2.77 8.36
N VAL A 112 -3.31 2.48 8.33
CA VAL A 112 -4.22 3.19 7.40
C VAL A 112 -4.33 4.65 7.85
N VAL A 113 -3.73 5.55 7.09
CA VAL A 113 -3.74 7.00 7.34
C VAL A 113 -5.11 7.60 6.99
N GLY A 114 -5.71 7.08 5.92
CA GLY A 114 -7.02 7.47 5.45
C GLY A 114 -7.40 6.72 4.20
N ARG A 115 -8.62 6.98 3.73
CA ARG A 115 -9.15 6.32 2.54
C ARG A 115 -10.08 7.23 1.75
N ILE A 116 -10.15 6.95 0.45
CA ILE A 116 -11.18 7.46 -0.44
C ILE A 116 -12.15 6.32 -0.74
N GLU A 117 -13.44 6.64 -0.69
CA GLU A 117 -14.53 5.71 -0.99
C GLU A 117 -15.29 6.18 -2.23
N THR A 118 -15.67 5.23 -3.08
CA THR A 118 -16.41 5.46 -4.31
C THR A 118 -17.76 4.76 -4.27
N TYR A 119 -18.83 5.44 -4.66
CA TYR A 119 -20.19 4.89 -4.59
C TYR A 119 -20.90 5.08 -5.93
N ASP A 120 -21.48 4.01 -6.48
CA ASP A 120 -22.26 4.10 -7.72
C ASP A 120 -23.56 4.89 -7.47
N LYS A 121 -23.81 5.92 -8.28
CA LYS A 121 -25.00 6.77 -8.17
C LYS A 121 -26.32 6.04 -8.43
N LYS A 122 -26.27 4.84 -9.04
CA LYS A 122 -27.44 3.96 -9.22
C LYS A 122 -27.86 3.28 -7.93
N GLU A 123 -26.91 3.11 -7.00
CA GLU A 123 -27.12 2.37 -5.75
C GLU A 123 -27.18 3.31 -4.54
N PHE A 124 -26.46 4.43 -4.59
CA PHE A 124 -26.36 5.38 -3.48
C PHE A 124 -26.79 6.78 -3.92
N SER A 125 -27.68 7.39 -3.14
CA SER A 125 -27.98 8.82 -3.22
C SER A 125 -27.12 9.63 -2.24
N ARG A 126 -27.13 10.95 -2.39
CA ARG A 126 -26.41 11.85 -1.46
C ARG A 126 -26.93 11.74 -0.02
N GLU A 127 -28.22 11.49 0.16
CA GLU A 127 -28.84 11.28 1.46
C GLU A 127 -28.34 10.00 2.12
N ASN A 128 -28.15 8.92 1.35
CA ASN A 128 -27.57 7.67 1.88
C ASN A 128 -26.15 7.91 2.42
N LEU A 129 -25.37 8.77 1.77
CA LEU A 129 -24.02 9.09 2.24
C LEU A 129 -24.03 9.85 3.56
N LYS A 130 -25.08 10.62 3.88
CA LYS A 130 -25.18 11.37 5.14
C LYS A 130 -25.14 10.46 6.36
N GLU A 131 -25.74 9.29 6.28
CA GLU A 131 -25.68 8.28 7.35
C GLU A 131 -24.23 7.82 7.60
N LEU A 132 -23.39 7.78 6.56
CA LEU A 132 -21.98 7.43 6.66
C LEU A 132 -21.14 8.58 7.22
N GLU A 133 -21.52 9.83 6.93
CA GLU A 133 -20.94 11.02 7.57
C GLU A 133 -21.17 10.97 9.09
N ASP A 134 -22.41 10.67 9.51
CA ASP A 134 -22.76 10.59 10.92
C ASP A 134 -22.14 9.37 11.63
N MET A 135 -22.01 8.24 10.93
CA MET A 135 -21.53 6.98 11.52
C MET A 135 -20.03 6.97 11.76
N TYR A 136 -19.23 7.42 10.78
CA TYR A 136 -17.77 7.35 10.89
C TYR A 136 -17.04 8.59 10.37
N SER A 137 -17.73 9.72 10.25
CA SER A 137 -17.15 10.98 9.76
C SER A 137 -16.65 10.89 8.32
N LEU A 138 -17.35 10.14 7.46
CA LEU A 138 -17.17 10.28 6.01
C LEU A 138 -17.37 11.75 5.63
N ARG A 139 -16.50 12.27 4.77
CA ARG A 139 -16.59 13.61 4.23
C ARG A 139 -16.74 13.54 2.73
N TYR A 140 -17.66 14.31 2.19
CA TYR A 140 -17.91 14.35 0.75
C TYR A 140 -16.79 15.07 -0.01
N LEU A 141 -16.34 14.48 -1.11
CA LEU A 141 -15.33 15.05 -2.01
C LEU A 141 -15.93 15.63 -3.29
N GLY A 142 -17.06 15.11 -3.75
CA GLY A 142 -17.67 15.48 -5.02
C GLY A 142 -18.28 14.29 -5.74
N GLU A 143 -18.66 14.49 -6.99
CA GLU A 143 -19.25 13.45 -7.82
C GLU A 143 -18.86 13.60 -9.29
N SER A 144 -18.80 12.47 -9.99
CA SER A 144 -18.72 12.39 -11.44
C SER A 144 -20.09 12.02 -12.02
N GLY A 145 -20.15 11.77 -13.33
CA GLY A 145 -21.36 11.29 -13.98
C GLY A 145 -21.90 9.97 -13.39
N SER A 146 -21.03 9.10 -12.85
CA SER A 146 -21.42 7.76 -12.38
C SER A 146 -21.14 7.49 -10.90
N TYR A 147 -20.31 8.29 -10.24
CA TYR A 147 -19.88 8.01 -8.87
C TYR A 147 -20.00 9.22 -7.94
N HIS A 148 -20.35 8.96 -6.68
CA HIS A 148 -20.06 9.85 -5.57
C HIS A 148 -18.72 9.49 -4.94
N PHE A 149 -17.98 10.50 -4.47
CA PHE A 149 -16.70 10.35 -3.81
C PHE A 149 -16.79 10.86 -2.37
N GLY A 150 -16.26 10.07 -1.44
CA GLY A 150 -16.08 10.47 -0.06
C GLY A 150 -14.68 10.10 0.44
N TRP A 151 -14.30 10.63 1.60
CA TRP A 151 -13.07 10.26 2.27
C TRP A 151 -13.24 10.25 3.78
N ALA A 152 -12.42 9.48 4.47
CA ALA A 152 -12.36 9.47 5.92
C ALA A 152 -10.96 9.08 6.39
N HIS A 153 -10.60 9.54 7.60
CA HIS A 153 -9.51 8.92 8.33
C HIS A 153 -9.91 7.51 8.80
N ALA A 154 -8.92 6.73 9.21
CA ALA A 154 -9.19 5.46 9.83
C ALA A 154 -9.91 5.62 11.18
N THR A 155 -10.90 4.76 11.42
CA THR A 155 -11.74 4.77 12.63
C THR A 155 -11.15 3.96 13.79
N ASP A 156 -10.24 3.03 13.48
CA ASP A 156 -9.74 2.02 14.42
C ASP A 156 -8.31 2.29 14.90
N VAL A 157 -7.81 1.42 15.79
CA VAL A 157 -6.41 1.43 16.23
C VAL A 157 -5.50 1.11 15.04
N GLN A 158 -4.90 2.14 14.45
CA GLN A 158 -4.00 2.00 13.30
C GLN A 158 -2.53 1.85 13.68
N VAL A 159 -2.19 2.16 14.93
CA VAL A 159 -0.84 2.04 15.45
C VAL A 159 -0.87 1.02 16.59
N PRO A 160 -0.05 -0.04 16.53
CA PRO A 160 0.07 -1.04 17.59
C PRO A 160 0.35 -0.42 18.96
N ALA A 161 -0.15 -1.06 20.02
CA ALA A 161 -0.01 -0.54 21.39
C ALA A 161 1.43 -0.53 21.91
N ASP A 162 2.32 -1.34 21.32
CA ASP A 162 3.75 -1.42 21.62
C ASP A 162 4.61 -0.53 20.72
N ALA A 163 3.99 0.24 19.82
CA ALA A 163 4.72 1.18 18.97
C ALA A 163 5.41 2.27 19.78
N SER A 164 6.57 2.71 19.29
CA SER A 164 7.31 3.81 19.91
C SER A 164 6.54 5.13 19.81
N GLU A 165 6.76 6.02 20.78
CA GLU A 165 6.20 7.38 20.76
C GLU A 165 6.53 8.12 19.45
N LYS A 166 7.74 7.92 18.92
CA LYS A 166 8.14 8.49 17.64
C LYS A 166 7.26 7.98 16.49
N THR A 167 7.04 6.66 16.41
CA THR A 167 6.18 6.06 15.38
C THR A 167 4.75 6.60 15.47
N ILE A 168 4.22 6.77 16.69
CA ILE A 168 2.89 7.37 16.88
C ILE A 168 2.88 8.81 16.35
N GLN A 169 3.88 9.62 16.70
CA GLN A 169 3.95 11.01 16.25
C GLN A 169 4.11 11.14 14.73
N ASP A 170 4.95 10.30 14.11
CA ASP A 170 5.15 10.27 12.67
C ASP A 170 3.85 9.89 11.95
N PHE A 171 3.13 8.88 12.47
CA PHE A 171 1.83 8.47 11.93
C PHE A 171 0.80 9.60 12.02
N ARG A 172 0.72 10.31 13.17
CA ARG A 172 -0.18 11.46 13.33
C ARG A 172 0.19 12.65 12.44
N ALA A 173 1.48 12.82 12.12
CA ALA A 173 1.92 13.81 11.15
C ALA A 173 1.45 13.42 9.73
N LEU A 174 1.54 12.13 9.40
CA LEU A 174 1.11 11.60 8.11
C LEU A 174 -0.41 11.74 7.90
N GLU A 175 -1.22 11.57 8.96
CA GLU A 175 -2.66 11.87 8.92
C GLU A 175 -2.95 13.32 8.54
N LYS A 176 -2.16 14.28 9.04
CA LYS A 176 -2.31 15.69 8.68
C LYS A 176 -1.83 15.98 7.26
N GLU A 177 -0.76 15.33 6.82
CA GLU A 177 -0.30 15.43 5.43
C GLU A 177 -1.35 14.87 4.46
N PHE A 178 -2.08 13.83 4.85
CA PHE A 178 -3.17 13.26 4.06
C PHE A 178 -4.31 14.27 3.82
N ASP A 179 -4.63 15.15 4.77
CA ASP A 179 -5.60 16.23 4.55
C ASP A 179 -5.20 17.14 3.38
N ALA A 180 -3.89 17.46 3.29
CA ALA A 180 -3.37 18.26 2.19
C ALA A 180 -3.43 17.52 0.85
N VAL A 181 -3.15 16.21 0.86
CA VAL A 181 -3.33 15.34 -0.32
C VAL A 181 -4.79 15.35 -0.78
N ILE A 182 -5.73 15.18 0.13
CA ILE A 182 -7.16 15.22 -0.18
C ILE A 182 -7.59 16.57 -0.75
N GLY A 183 -7.03 17.67 -0.27
CA GLY A 183 -7.25 19.01 -0.85
C GLY A 183 -6.86 19.14 -2.32
N SER A 184 -6.05 18.22 -2.86
CA SER A 184 -5.65 18.17 -4.27
C SER A 184 -6.54 17.30 -5.16
N PHE A 185 -7.58 16.66 -4.59
CA PHE A 185 -8.48 15.77 -5.32
C PHE A 185 -9.14 16.46 -6.51
N LYS A 186 -9.03 15.84 -7.68
CA LYS A 186 -9.64 16.31 -8.93
C LYS A 186 -10.27 15.16 -9.69
N ILE A 187 -11.49 15.37 -10.14
CA ILE A 187 -12.17 14.46 -11.07
C ILE A 187 -11.63 14.73 -12.47
N LYS A 188 -11.23 13.68 -13.19
CA LYS A 188 -10.77 13.77 -14.58
C LYS A 188 -12.01 14.04 -15.44
N GLU A 189 -11.96 15.12 -16.20
CA GLU A 189 -12.98 15.39 -17.22
C GLU A 189 -13.05 14.20 -18.19
N ALA A 190 -14.25 13.69 -18.43
CA ALA A 190 -14.45 12.68 -19.46
C ALA A 190 -14.08 13.33 -20.79
N GLY A 191 -12.98 12.87 -21.41
CA GLY A 191 -12.51 13.40 -22.68
C GLY A 191 -13.53 13.20 -23.79
N ASN A 192 -14.45 14.16 -23.95
CA ASN A 192 -15.29 14.35 -25.12
C ASN A 192 -15.32 15.85 -25.39
N GLY A 193 -15.02 16.21 -26.64
CA GLY A 193 -15.15 17.58 -27.12
C GLY A 193 -16.56 18.12 -26.95
N GLU A 194 -16.62 19.45 -26.97
CA GLU A 194 -17.78 20.35 -26.90
C GLU A 194 -18.24 20.84 -25.52
N ALA A 195 -18.16 22.17 -25.42
CA ALA A 195 -18.85 23.11 -24.54
C ALA A 195 -18.45 23.11 -23.06
N ALA A 196 -17.42 23.92 -22.79
CA ALA A 196 -17.28 24.61 -21.52
C ALA A 196 -18.56 25.39 -21.18
N SER A 197 -19.39 24.85 -20.29
CA SER A 197 -20.28 25.66 -19.47
C SER A 197 -19.54 25.97 -18.17
N ALA A 198 -18.99 27.17 -18.11
CA ALA A 198 -18.46 27.79 -16.90
C ALA A 198 -19.60 28.10 -15.92
N ALA A 199 -19.60 27.43 -14.77
CA ALA A 199 -20.16 27.86 -13.46
C ALA A 199 -19.97 26.69 -12.48
N GLY A 200 -19.53 26.84 -11.23
CA GLY A 200 -19.33 28.05 -10.46
C GLY A 200 -18.32 27.84 -9.33
N GLN A 201 -17.56 28.90 -9.08
CA GLN A 201 -17.07 29.22 -7.75
C GLN A 201 -18.26 29.61 -6.87
N GLN A 202 -18.45 28.91 -5.76
CA GLN A 202 -19.07 29.44 -4.54
C GLN A 202 -18.06 29.14 -3.42
N ASN A 203 -17.14 30.04 -3.14
CA ASN A 203 -17.31 31.19 -2.26
C ASN A 203 -17.86 30.78 -0.88
N LEU A 204 -16.92 30.46 0.02
CA LEU A 204 -17.14 30.48 1.46
C LEU A 204 -17.59 31.90 1.85
N GLN A 205 -18.85 32.03 2.23
CA GLN A 205 -19.27 33.11 3.12
C GLN A 205 -20.07 32.53 4.28
N ASN A 206 -19.58 32.84 5.47
CA ASN A 206 -20.22 32.72 6.77
C ASN A 206 -21.75 32.87 6.70
N GLU A 207 -22.46 31.89 7.25
CA GLU A 207 -23.74 32.15 7.91
C GLU A 207 -23.79 31.27 9.17
N THR A 208 -23.80 31.96 10.30
CA THR A 208 -23.97 31.39 11.64
C THR A 208 -25.45 31.05 11.79
N ASP A 209 -25.86 29.88 11.32
CA ASP A 209 -27.22 29.42 11.53
C ASP A 209 -27.35 28.75 12.90
N GLU A 210 -27.86 29.58 13.80
CA GLU A 210 -28.52 29.27 15.05
C GLU A 210 -29.43 28.02 14.90
N TYR A 211 -29.00 26.88 15.48
CA TYR A 211 -29.80 25.66 15.51
C TYR A 211 -31.06 25.87 16.37
N SER A 212 -32.17 26.18 15.72
CA SER A 212 -33.50 26.17 16.32
C SER A 212 -34.00 24.72 16.44
N LEU A 213 -33.90 24.16 17.65
CA LEU A 213 -34.55 22.91 18.03
C LEU A 213 -36.08 23.08 17.97
N MET A 214 -36.69 22.70 16.85
CA MET A 214 -38.15 22.56 16.75
C MET A 214 -38.58 21.28 17.46
N ALA A 215 -38.62 21.31 18.79
CA ALA A 215 -39.44 20.41 19.58
C ALA A 215 -40.88 20.93 19.55
N ASP A 216 -41.80 20.08 19.07
CA ASP A 216 -43.26 20.14 19.22
C ASP A 216 -43.88 21.48 19.66
N LYS A 217 -44.69 22.07 18.77
CA LYS A 217 -45.42 23.35 18.94
C LYS A 217 -46.44 23.35 20.08
N ARG A 218 -45.99 23.21 21.33
CA ARG A 218 -46.78 23.45 22.54
C ARG A 218 -45.91 24.16 23.59
N PRO A 219 -46.38 25.29 24.16
CA PRO A 219 -45.66 25.94 25.25
C PRO A 219 -45.58 25.01 26.47
N ILE A 220 -44.37 24.61 26.85
CA ILE A 220 -44.12 23.86 28.09
C ILE A 220 -44.08 24.87 29.24
N THR A 221 -45.17 24.98 29.98
CA THR A 221 -45.22 25.78 31.22
C THR A 221 -44.60 24.99 32.36
N LEU A 222 -43.33 25.26 32.69
CA LEU A 222 -42.67 24.71 33.88
C LEU A 222 -43.17 25.42 35.14
N LYS A 223 -44.07 24.78 35.90
CA LYS A 223 -44.40 25.19 37.28
C LYS A 223 -43.25 24.76 38.20
N LYS A 224 -42.62 25.74 38.84
CA LYS A 224 -41.65 25.54 39.93
C LYS A 224 -42.32 24.76 41.06
N ALA A 225 -41.98 23.49 41.24
CA ALA A 225 -42.39 22.70 42.38
C ALA A 225 -41.71 23.28 43.63
N GLY A 226 -42.53 23.85 44.53
CA GLY A 226 -42.08 24.27 45.85
C GLY A 226 -41.60 23.08 46.65
N MET A 227 -40.31 23.07 46.97
CA MET A 227 -39.68 22.13 47.90
C MET A 227 -40.26 22.40 49.30
N LYS A 228 -41.16 21.53 49.77
CA LYS A 228 -41.57 21.52 51.18
C LYS A 228 -40.41 20.94 52.00
N LYS A 229 -39.83 21.75 52.89
CA LYS A 229 -39.03 21.23 54.00
C LYS A 229 -39.96 20.45 54.93
N GLN A 230 -39.66 19.18 55.17
CA GLN A 230 -40.20 18.42 56.29
C GLN A 230 -39.28 18.66 57.49
N ASN A 231 -39.90 19.12 58.58
CA ASN A 231 -39.49 19.23 59.99
C ASN A 231 -38.03 19.59 60.31
#